data_AF-A0AAV0VAY7-F1
#
_entry.id   AF-A0AAV0VAY7-F1
#
_cell.length_a   1.000
_cell.length_b   1.000
_cell.length_c   1.000
_cell.angle_alpha   90.00
_cell.angle_beta   90.00
_cell.angle_gamma   90.00
#
_symmetry.space_group_name_H-M   'P 1'
#
loop_
_entity.id
_entity.type
_entity.pdbx_description
1 polymer ?
#
loop_
_entity_poly.entity_id
_entity_poly.type
_entity_poly.pdbx_seq_one_letter_code
_entity_poly.pdbx_strand_id
1 'polypeptide(L)'
;MEIAAVNESEHRREGSSDGKYIGSYSPEAQRKRIERLLEKSKRRVRANKVDHNVRKNFANSRLRIKGPFVKKEIEELLCQLLSYT
;
A
#
# COMPACT_ATOMS: atom_id res chain seq x y z
N MET A 1 -34.31 11.55 -27.84
CA MET A 1 -33.15 12.17 -27.17
C MET A 1 -33.71 13.06 -26.08
N GLU A 2 -33.74 12.60 -24.84
CA GLU A 2 -34.15 13.40 -23.69
C GLU A 2 -32.99 13.37 -22.69
N ILE A 3 -32.30 14.50 -22.56
CA ILE A 3 -31.21 14.67 -21.60
C ILE A 3 -31.87 15.26 -20.36
N ALA A 4 -32.02 14.43 -19.32
CA ALA A 4 -32.43 14.91 -18.01
C ALA A 4 -31.35 15.86 -17.47
N ALA A 5 -31.69 17.14 -17.40
CA ALA A 5 -30.86 18.15 -16.78
C ALA A 5 -30.72 17.84 -15.28
N VAL A 6 -29.56 17.32 -14.88
CA VAL A 6 -29.15 17.25 -13.48
C VAL A 6 -28.99 18.68 -12.99
N ASN A 7 -29.97 19.13 -12.22
CA ASN A 7 -30.02 20.45 -11.62
C ASN A 7 -29.02 20.49 -10.46
N GLU A 8 -27.78 20.90 -10.74
CA GLU A 8 -26.76 21.21 -9.73
C GLU A 8 -27.17 22.48 -8.98
N SER A 9 -28.00 22.31 -7.95
CA SER A 9 -28.35 23.40 -7.04
C SER A 9 -27.28 23.53 -5.95
N GLU A 10 -26.29 24.39 -6.25
CA GLU A 10 -25.36 25.05 -5.33
C GLU A 10 -26.07 25.51 -4.04
N HIS A 11 -26.01 24.71 -2.98
CA HIS A 11 -26.49 25.11 -1.66
C HIS A 11 -25.43 25.91 -0.92
N ARG A 12 -25.34 27.23 -1.21
CA ARG A 12 -24.75 28.19 -0.26
C ARG A 12 -25.75 28.39 0.89
N ARG A 13 -25.53 27.72 2.03
CA ARG A 13 -26.37 27.89 3.23
C ARG A 13 -25.73 28.88 4.19
N GLU A 14 -26.46 29.95 4.45
CA GLU A 14 -26.16 30.98 5.44
C GLU A 14 -26.07 30.38 6.85
N GLY A 15 -25.10 30.87 7.62
CA GLY A 15 -24.78 30.36 8.96
C GLY A 15 -25.89 30.62 9.96
N SER A 16 -26.49 29.54 10.47
CA SER A 16 -27.21 29.52 11.74
C SER A 16 -26.43 28.70 12.76
N SER A 17 -26.25 29.30 13.93
CA SER A 17 -25.20 29.03 14.90
C SER A 17 -25.57 28.01 15.98
N ASP A 18 -26.12 26.86 15.64
CA ASP A 18 -26.44 25.80 16.64
C ASP A 18 -25.85 24.41 16.33
N GLY A 19 -24.97 24.33 15.34
CA GLY A 19 -24.26 23.09 15.00
C GLY A 19 -23.16 23.37 14.00
N LYS A 20 -22.22 24.26 14.39
CA LYS A 20 -21.22 24.89 13.51
C LYS A 20 -20.61 23.88 12.53
N TYR A 21 -21.12 23.94 11.30
CA TYR A 21 -20.56 23.28 10.14
C TYR A 21 -19.12 23.79 9.96
N ILE A 22 -18.20 22.90 9.61
CA ILE A 22 -16.80 23.27 9.38
C ILE A 22 -16.58 23.29 7.87
N GLY A 23 -16.55 24.50 7.30
CA GLY A 23 -16.61 24.70 5.85
C GLY A 23 -17.88 24.07 5.27
N SER A 24 -17.74 23.34 4.16
CA SER A 24 -18.87 22.64 3.50
C SER A 24 -19.32 21.37 4.22
N TYR A 25 -18.71 20.98 5.34
CA TYR A 25 -18.99 19.71 6.01
C TYR A 25 -19.96 19.86 7.18
N SER A 26 -20.95 18.97 7.22
CA SER A 26 -21.77 18.76 8.41
C SER A 26 -20.94 18.15 9.56
N PRO A 27 -21.35 18.37 10.82
CA PRO A 27 -20.71 17.75 11.98
C PRO A 27 -20.57 16.23 11.86
N GLU A 28 -21.58 15.55 11.29
CA GLU A 28 -21.54 14.11 11.05
C GLU A 28 -20.56 13.71 9.95
N ALA A 29 -20.52 14.46 8.84
CA ALA A 29 -19.59 14.21 7.75
C ALA A 29 -18.13 14.37 8.21
N GLN A 30 -17.88 15.33 9.10
CA GLN A 30 -16.58 15.52 9.71
C GLN A 30 -16.20 14.35 10.63
N ARG A 31 -17.12 13.89 11.50
CA ARG A 31 -16.90 12.72 12.37
C ARG A 31 -16.49 11.48 11.57
N LYS A 32 -17.19 11.18 10.47
CA LYS A 32 -16.85 10.06 9.56
C LYS A 32 -15.46 10.20 8.92
N ARG A 33 -15.02 11.43 8.61
CA ARG A 33 -13.68 11.68 8.06
C ARG A 33 -12.59 11.51 9.12
N ILE A 34 -12.83 12.00 10.33
CA ILE A 34 -11.92 11.83 11.47
C ILE A 34 -11.78 10.34 11.79
N GLU A 35 -12.89 9.60 11.85
CA GLU A 35 -12.88 8.15 12.06
C GLU A 35 -12.04 7.43 11.00
N ARG A 36 -12.25 7.74 9.72
CA ARG A 36 -11.43 7.20 8.62
C ARG A 36 -9.95 7.56 8.76
N LEU A 37 -9.62 8.76 9.20
CA LEU A 37 -8.24 9.21 9.42
C LEU A 37 -7.58 8.40 10.54
N LEU A 38 -8.29 8.23 11.66
CA LEU A 38 -7.82 7.44 12.80
C LEU A 38 -7.62 5.98 12.40
N GLU A 39 -8.58 5.39 11.67
CA GLU A 39 -8.48 4.01 11.18
C GLU A 39 -7.31 3.83 10.21
N LYS A 40 -7.10 4.79 9.29
CA LYS A 40 -5.91 4.82 8.44
C LYS A 40 -4.63 4.94 9.24
N SER A 41 -4.62 5.75 10.31
CA SER A 41 -3.43 5.92 11.15
C SER A 41 -3.09 4.64 11.92
N LYS A 42 -4.09 3.89 12.42
CA LYS A 42 -3.89 2.60 13.10
C LYS A 42 -3.23 1.57 12.19
N ARG A 43 -3.63 1.51 10.92
CA ARG A 43 -3.12 0.54 9.93
C ARG A 43 -1.86 1.03 9.19
N ARG A 44 -1.44 2.27 9.41
CA ARG A 44 -0.30 2.85 8.70
C ARG A 44 0.98 2.18 9.20
N VAL A 45 1.65 1.49 8.29
CA VAL A 45 3.01 1.00 8.52
C VAL A 45 3.95 2.21 8.39
N ARG A 46 4.41 2.76 9.53
CA ARG A 46 5.38 3.88 9.58
C ARG A 46 6.84 3.41 9.56
N ALA A 47 7.07 2.14 9.85
CA ALA A 47 8.41 1.56 9.82
C ALA A 47 8.76 1.18 8.38
N ASN A 48 9.92 1.62 7.89
CA ASN A 48 10.49 1.19 6.62
C ASN A 48 11.06 -0.24 6.72
N LYS A 49 10.26 -1.19 7.21
CA LYS A 49 10.68 -2.59 7.33
C LYS A 49 10.27 -3.32 6.06
N VAL A 50 11.25 -3.61 5.21
CA VAL A 50 11.06 -4.45 4.04
C VAL A 50 11.20 -5.90 4.47
N ASP A 51 10.15 -6.70 4.29
CA ASP A 51 10.20 -8.13 4.54
C ASP A 51 10.98 -8.83 3.42
N HIS A 52 12.28 -9.03 3.67
CA HIS A 52 13.19 -9.70 2.75
C HIS A 52 13.15 -11.23 2.85
N ASN A 53 12.24 -11.83 3.62
CA ASN A 53 12.23 -13.29 3.86
C ASN A 53 12.31 -14.09 2.55
N VAL A 54 11.47 -13.79 1.56
CA VAL A 54 11.47 -14.52 0.28
C VAL A 54 12.78 -14.31 -0.48
N ARG A 55 13.24 -13.07 -0.62
CA ARG A 55 14.48 -12.74 -1.36
C ARG A 55 15.73 -13.28 -0.67
N LYS A 56 15.74 -13.28 0.66
CA LYS A 56 16.84 -13.78 1.49
C LYS A 56 16.90 -15.30 1.41
N ASN A 57 15.77 -15.99 1.54
CA ASN A 57 15.71 -17.44 1.39
C ASN A 57 16.19 -17.87 0.00
N PHE A 58 15.72 -17.19 -1.05
CA PHE A 58 16.16 -17.42 -2.42
C PHE A 58 17.67 -17.16 -2.62
N ALA A 59 18.20 -16.09 -2.03
CA ALA A 59 19.62 -15.75 -2.13
C ALA A 59 20.53 -16.70 -1.33
N ASN A 60 20.01 -17.32 -0.27
CA ASN A 60 20.73 -18.27 0.57
C ASN A 60 20.82 -19.66 -0.07
N SER A 61 19.80 -20.07 -0.85
CA SER A 61 19.78 -21.38 -1.51
C SER A 61 20.63 -21.44 -2.78
N ARG A 62 20.95 -20.30 -3.40
CA ARG A 62 21.71 -20.25 -4.66
C ARG A 62 23.21 -20.48 -4.48
N LEU A 63 23.81 -21.16 -5.45
CA LEU A 63 25.26 -21.38 -5.51
C LEU A 63 26.04 -20.09 -5.78
N ARG A 64 27.18 -19.95 -5.09
CA ARG A 64 28.10 -18.81 -5.22
C ARG A 64 29.53 -19.29 -5.40
N ILE A 65 30.27 -18.65 -6.30
CA ILE A 65 31.72 -18.84 -6.45
C ILE A 65 32.39 -17.52 -6.13
N LYS A 66 33.17 -17.46 -5.05
CA LYS A 66 33.85 -16.24 -4.56
C LYS A 66 32.92 -15.01 -4.41
N GLY A 67 31.63 -15.22 -4.16
CA GLY A 67 30.64 -14.15 -3.96
C GLY A 67 29.52 -14.09 -4.99
N PRO A 68 29.79 -13.84 -6.29
CA PRO A 68 28.74 -13.76 -7.31
C PRO A 68 27.93 -15.04 -7.42
N PHE A 69 26.67 -14.87 -7.81
CA PHE A 69 25.80 -15.99 -8.16
C PHE A 69 26.27 -16.63 -9.46
N VAL A 70 26.29 -17.95 -9.47
CA VAL A 70 26.51 -18.72 -10.69
C VAL A 70 25.28 -18.58 -11.58
N LYS A 71 25.47 -18.57 -12.90
CA LYS A 71 24.35 -18.65 -13.85
C LYS A 71 23.64 -19.98 -13.67
N LYS A 72 22.32 -20.00 -13.80
CA LYS A 72 21.50 -21.19 -13.54
C LYS A 72 21.96 -22.43 -14.33
N GLU A 73 22.32 -22.23 -15.61
CA GLU A 73 22.81 -23.29 -16.50
C GLU A 73 24.07 -23.99 -15.96
N ILE A 74 24.98 -23.22 -15.35
CA ILE A 74 26.25 -23.71 -14.82
C ILE A 74 26.06 -24.25 -13.41
N GLU A 75 25.13 -23.67 -12.64
CA GLU A 75 24.79 -24.08 -11.27
C GLU A 75 24.32 -25.54 -11.23
N GLU A 76 23.45 -25.96 -12.15
CA GLU A 76 22.94 -27.33 -12.23
C GLU A 76 24.08 -28.34 -12.52
N LEU A 77 24.92 -28.04 -13.52
CA LEU A 77 26.07 -28.88 -13.89
C LEU A 77 27.09 -28.99 -12.75
N LEU A 78 27.38 -27.87 -12.08
CA LEU A 78 28.39 -27.83 -11.01
C LEU A 78 27.89 -28.52 -9.74
N CYS A 79 26.62 -28.34 -9.37
CA CYS A 79 26.01 -29.10 -8.27
C CYS A 79 26.05 -30.60 -8.53
N GLN A 80 25.75 -31.03 -9.76
CA GLN A 80 25.82 -32.44 -10.12
C GLN A 80 27.27 -32.97 -10.04
N LEU A 81 28.26 -32.24 -10.58
CA LEU A 81 29.67 -32.62 -10.46
C LEU A 81 30.15 -32.73 -9.00
N LEU A 82 29.83 -31.74 -8.16
CA LEU A 82 30.21 -31.68 -6.75
C LEU A 82 29.50 -32.76 -5.90
N SER A 83 28.38 -33.30 -6.36
CA SER A 83 27.68 -34.39 -5.66
C SER A 83 28.32 -35.77 -5.85
N TYR A 84 29.19 -35.92 -6.86
CA TYR A 84 29.91 -37.18 -7.14
C TYR A 84 31.26 -37.28 -6.44
N THR A 85 31.73 -36.20 -5.79
CA THR A 85 32.99 -36.14 -5.03
C THR A 85 32.73 -36.19 -3.55
#